data_AF-A0A6N0BTV9-F1
#
_entry.id   AF-A0A6N0BTV9-F1
#
_cell.length_a   1.000
_cell.length_b   1.000
_cell.length_c   1.000
_cell.angle_alpha   90.00
_cell.angle_beta   90.00
_cell.angle_gamma   90.00
#
_symmetry.space_group_name_H-M   'P 1'
#
loop_
_entity.id
_entity.type
_entity.pdbx_description
1 polymer ?
#
loop_
_entity_poly.entity_id
_entity_poly.type
_entity_poly.pdbx_seq_one_letter_code
_entity_poly.pdbx_strand_id
1 'polypeptide(L)'
;MHPKLDDDFDLRARAELSLAYETGEAPVSLFRHTPWFSRRWVQSCCVLAFVAGALLGGVLAVRPHELVRGAIEHEYYERTLRGSFMDAPTLLAQLGLEKNKPVPGYPQLMRPCDIDGKLAYHLTTFFEKGGIVTVFAFEQPVHLKEDQGWWGNVHWQVVTGRDGRPLILVAEKKKALAVANRVFSLPPA
;
A
#
# COMPACT_ATOMS: atom_id res chain seq x y z
N MET A 1 -19.43 -1.11 -50.72
CA MET A 1 -19.44 -0.64 -52.12
C MET A 1 -19.95 0.79 -52.07
N HIS A 2 -19.05 1.78 -52.05
CA HIS A 2 -19.44 3.18 -52.05
C HIS A 2 -19.98 3.53 -53.45
N PRO A 3 -21.17 4.13 -53.59
CA PRO A 3 -21.61 4.62 -54.89
C PRO A 3 -20.63 5.70 -55.34
N LYS A 4 -20.10 5.57 -56.56
CA LYS A 4 -19.29 6.61 -57.20
C LYS A 4 -20.16 7.86 -57.31
N LEU A 5 -19.77 8.92 -56.62
CA LEU A 5 -20.54 10.16 -56.42
C LEU A 5 -20.28 11.23 -57.51
N ASP A 6 -19.66 10.81 -58.61
CA ASP A 6 -19.16 11.68 -59.67
C ASP A 6 -19.58 11.10 -61.03
N ASP A 7 -20.89 11.10 -61.30
CA ASP A 7 -21.42 10.92 -62.66
C ASP A 7 -21.30 12.25 -63.43
N ASP A 8 -21.09 12.24 -64.74
CA ASP A 8 -20.88 13.47 -65.54
C ASP A 8 -22.08 14.43 -65.43
N PHE A 9 -23.27 13.86 -65.22
CA PHE A 9 -24.48 14.60 -64.92
C PHE A 9 -24.39 15.37 -63.59
N ASP A 10 -23.92 14.72 -62.52
CA ASP A 10 -23.78 15.34 -61.19
C ASP A 10 -22.74 16.47 -61.20
N LEU A 11 -21.67 16.32 -61.99
CA LEU A 11 -20.66 17.37 -62.17
C LEU A 11 -21.23 18.59 -62.91
N ARG A 12 -21.98 18.37 -63.99
CA ARG A 12 -22.66 19.45 -64.73
C ARG A 12 -23.72 20.14 -63.88
N ALA A 13 -24.56 19.37 -63.18
CA ALA A 13 -25.59 19.92 -62.29
C ALA A 13 -24.98 20.75 -61.17
N ARG A 14 -23.88 20.30 -60.54
CA ARG A 14 -23.14 21.09 -59.53
C ARG A 14 -22.58 22.38 -60.11
N ALA A 15 -21.98 22.33 -61.31
CA ALA A 15 -21.43 23.51 -61.96
C ALA A 15 -22.52 24.54 -62.29
N GLU A 16 -23.65 24.10 -62.87
CA GLU A 16 -24.79 24.96 -63.20
C GLU A 16 -25.41 25.58 -61.94
N LEU A 17 -25.59 24.80 -60.87
CA LEU A 17 -26.10 25.30 -59.59
C LEU A 17 -25.13 26.29 -58.93
N SER A 18 -23.82 26.06 -59.02
CA SER A 18 -22.82 26.99 -58.46
C SER A 18 -22.73 28.32 -59.22
N LEU A 19 -23.12 28.34 -60.49
CA LEU A 19 -23.20 29.55 -61.31
C LEU A 19 -24.55 30.28 -61.12
N ALA A 20 -25.62 29.53 -60.86
CA ALA A 20 -26.97 30.07 -60.71
C ALA A 20 -27.24 30.69 -59.33
N TYR A 21 -26.48 30.33 -58.30
CA TYR A 21 -26.66 30.80 -56.92
C TYR A 21 -25.35 31.38 -56.37
N GLU A 22 -25.41 32.57 -55.75
CA GLU A 22 -24.27 33.12 -55.02
C GLU A 22 -23.90 32.19 -53.84
N THR A 23 -22.61 31.90 -53.69
CA THR A 23 -22.09 31.08 -52.59
C THR A 23 -22.13 31.84 -51.27
N GLY A 24 -23.31 31.91 -50.65
CA GLY A 24 -23.46 32.39 -49.28
C GLY A 24 -22.75 31.47 -48.27
N GLU A 25 -22.36 32.02 -47.13
CA GLU A 25 -21.85 31.19 -46.03
C GLU A 25 -22.90 30.17 -45.59
N ALA A 26 -22.47 28.93 -45.33
CA ALA A 26 -23.37 27.88 -44.89
C ALA A 26 -24.06 28.30 -43.57
N PRO A 27 -25.38 28.12 -43.44
CA PRO A 27 -26.09 28.48 -42.20
C PRO A 27 -25.48 27.73 -41.01
N VAL A 28 -25.35 28.43 -39.89
CA VAL A 28 -24.60 27.94 -38.71
C VAL A 28 -25.14 26.59 -38.20
N SER A 29 -26.43 26.31 -38.44
CA SER A 29 -27.10 25.05 -38.11
C SER A 29 -26.58 23.83 -38.87
N LEU A 30 -25.83 24.00 -39.97
CA LEU A 30 -25.18 22.91 -40.70
C LEU A 30 -23.79 22.55 -40.14
N PHE A 31 -23.20 23.38 -39.29
CA PHE A 31 -21.94 23.02 -38.65
C PHE A 31 -22.17 21.98 -37.56
N ARG A 32 -21.43 20.88 -37.63
CA ARG A 32 -21.50 19.81 -36.63
C ARG A 32 -20.90 20.30 -35.31
N HIS A 33 -21.74 20.66 -34.36
CA HIS A 33 -21.31 20.97 -33.00
C HIS A 33 -20.92 19.69 -32.26
N THR A 34 -19.68 19.24 -32.44
CA THR A 34 -19.13 18.14 -31.64
C THR A 34 -18.64 18.71 -30.32
N PRO A 35 -19.24 18.34 -29.18
CA PRO A 35 -18.81 18.85 -27.88
C PRO A 35 -17.36 18.46 -27.64
N TRP A 36 -16.57 19.38 -27.09
CA TRP A 36 -15.13 19.18 -26.92
C TRP A 36 -14.80 17.92 -26.10
N PHE A 37 -15.64 17.58 -25.13
CA PHE A 37 -15.50 16.40 -24.26
C PHE A 37 -15.76 15.05 -24.95
N SER A 38 -16.39 15.03 -26.15
CA SER A 38 -16.59 13.79 -26.91
C SER A 38 -15.39 13.44 -27.80
N ARG A 39 -14.33 14.25 -27.78
CA ARG A 39 -13.07 13.94 -28.47
C ARG A 39 -12.38 12.78 -27.74
N ARG A 40 -11.99 11.74 -28.48
CA ARG A 40 -11.37 10.52 -27.94
C ARG A 40 -10.19 10.79 -27.00
N TRP A 41 -9.31 11.73 -27.35
CA TRP A 41 -8.15 12.05 -26.52
C TRP A 41 -8.56 12.68 -25.17
N VAL A 42 -9.62 13.51 -25.13
CA VAL A 42 -10.14 14.09 -23.88
C VAL A 42 -10.67 12.99 -22.98
N GLN A 43 -11.44 12.06 -23.55
CA GLN A 43 -11.95 10.89 -22.82
C GLN A 43 -10.80 10.01 -22.29
N SER A 44 -9.78 9.75 -23.11
CA SER A 44 -8.59 9.00 -22.70
C SER A 44 -7.83 9.71 -21.58
N CYS A 45 -7.64 11.03 -21.65
CA CYS A 45 -7.00 11.81 -20.59
C CYS A 45 -7.81 11.76 -19.29
N CYS A 46 -9.14 11.86 -19.35
CA CYS A 46 -9.99 11.75 -18.16
C CYS A 46 -9.88 10.36 -17.53
N VAL A 47 -9.96 9.29 -18.32
CA VAL A 47 -9.81 7.92 -17.82
C VAL A 47 -8.44 7.71 -17.19
N LEU A 48 -7.36 8.18 -17.85
CA LEU A 48 -6.02 8.10 -17.30
C LEU A 48 -5.89 8.88 -15.98
N ALA A 49 -6.48 10.06 -15.88
CA ALA A 49 -6.48 10.85 -14.65
C ALA A 49 -7.23 10.12 -13.52
N PHE A 50 -8.38 9.49 -13.81
CA PHE A 50 -9.10 8.69 -12.83
C PHE A 50 -8.30 7.46 -12.38
N VAL A 51 -7.69 6.73 -13.30
CA VAL A 51 -6.87 5.55 -12.97
C VAL A 51 -5.65 5.96 -12.15
N ALA A 52 -4.93 7.02 -12.56
CA ALA A 52 -3.79 7.54 -11.81
C ALA A 52 -4.19 8.01 -10.41
N GLY A 53 -5.31 8.74 -10.30
CA GLY A 53 -5.85 9.19 -9.02
C GLY A 53 -6.27 8.03 -8.11
N ALA A 54 -6.92 7.00 -8.65
CA ALA A 54 -7.31 5.82 -7.88
C ALA A 54 -6.11 5.02 -7.39
N LEU A 55 -5.07 4.86 -8.23
CA LEU A 55 -3.85 4.15 -7.85
C LEU A 55 -3.07 4.92 -6.77
N LEU A 56 -2.82 6.22 -6.98
CA LEU A 56 -2.10 7.05 -6.02
C LEU A 56 -2.86 7.21 -4.70
N GLY A 57 -4.17 7.42 -4.77
CA GLY A 57 -5.04 7.50 -3.59
C GLY A 57 -5.10 6.19 -2.82
N GLY A 58 -5.17 5.06 -3.52
CA GLY A 58 -5.15 3.73 -2.90
C GLY A 58 -3.83 3.44 -2.17
N VAL A 59 -2.68 3.76 -2.78
CA VAL A 59 -1.36 3.57 -2.13
C VAL A 59 -1.22 4.43 -0.88
N LEU A 60 -1.65 5.69 -0.91
CA LEU A 60 -1.59 6.58 0.25
C LEU A 60 -2.55 6.16 1.37
N ALA A 61 -3.74 5.65 1.02
CA ALA A 61 -4.70 5.16 2.02
C ALA A 61 -4.26 3.87 2.72
N VAL A 62 -3.45 3.05 2.06
CA VAL A 62 -2.94 1.77 2.61
C VAL A 62 -1.54 1.95 3.24
N ARG A 63 -0.97 3.16 3.16
CA ARG A 63 0.38 3.43 3.69
C ARG A 63 0.37 3.35 5.22
N PRO A 64 1.17 2.44 5.82
CA PRO A 64 1.25 2.34 7.27
C PRO A 64 1.99 3.53 7.87
N HIS A 65 1.80 3.73 9.17
CA HIS A 65 2.54 4.72 9.96
C HIS A 65 4.07 4.59 9.76
N GLU A 66 4.81 5.69 9.82
CA GLU A 66 6.24 5.74 9.48
C GLU A 66 7.09 4.73 10.27
N LEU A 67 6.89 4.63 11.59
CA LEU A 67 7.54 3.62 12.43
C LEU A 67 7.22 2.17 12.02
N VAL A 68 5.98 1.89 11.59
CA VAL A 68 5.59 0.55 11.11
C VAL A 68 6.26 0.26 9.78
N ARG A 69 6.33 1.25 8.89
CA ARG A 69 7.07 1.12 7.63
C ARG A 69 8.57 0.88 7.88
N GLY A 70 9.17 1.65 8.80
CA GLY A 70 10.57 1.46 9.20
C GLY A 70 10.82 0.06 9.77
N ALA A 71 9.91 -0.45 10.60
CA ALA A 71 9.97 -1.82 11.12
C ALA A 71 9.88 -2.89 10.02
N ILE A 72 9.01 -2.69 9.01
CA ILE A 72 8.89 -3.58 7.85
C ILE A 72 10.17 -3.57 7.01
N GLU A 73 10.71 -2.38 6.71
CA GLU A 73 11.96 -2.22 5.96
C GLU A 73 13.14 -2.85 6.73
N HIS A 74 13.21 -2.63 8.04
CA HIS A 74 14.22 -3.22 8.91
C HIS A 74 14.13 -4.75 8.94
N GLU A 75 12.92 -5.30 9.12
CA GLU A 75 12.70 -6.75 9.09
C GLU A 75 13.12 -7.34 7.73
N TYR A 76 12.86 -6.66 6.62
CA TYR A 76 13.25 -7.12 5.28
C TYR A 76 14.78 -7.26 5.13
N TYR A 77 15.54 -6.26 5.55
CA TYR A 77 17.01 -6.29 5.44
C TYR A 77 17.66 -7.27 6.42
N GLU A 78 17.03 -7.51 7.57
CA GLU A 78 17.58 -8.35 8.63
C GLU A 78 16.96 -9.76 8.71
N ARG A 79 16.06 -10.12 7.79
CA ARG A 79 15.30 -11.38 7.82
C ARG A 79 16.16 -12.64 7.90
N THR A 80 17.37 -12.59 7.34
CA THR A 80 18.30 -13.74 7.31
C THR A 80 19.26 -13.78 8.50
N LEU A 81 19.34 -12.71 9.29
CA LEU A 81 20.21 -12.66 10.45
C LEU A 81 19.71 -13.60 11.55
N ARG A 82 20.66 -14.25 12.21
CA ARG A 82 20.41 -15.19 13.31
C ARG A 82 21.39 -14.92 14.44
N GLY A 83 20.99 -15.25 15.65
CA GLY A 83 21.83 -15.17 16.84
C GLY A 83 21.24 -14.32 17.96
N SER A 84 21.95 -14.30 19.08
CA SER A 84 21.59 -13.55 20.27
C SER A 84 22.65 -12.49 20.52
N PHE A 85 22.31 -11.23 20.30
CA PHE A 85 23.20 -10.08 20.49
C PHE A 85 22.86 -9.29 21.76
N MET A 86 21.94 -9.80 22.57
CA MET A 86 21.57 -9.24 23.87
C MET A 86 21.06 -10.33 24.82
N ASP A 87 20.97 -10.00 26.11
CA ASP A 87 20.44 -10.90 27.13
C ASP A 87 18.91 -11.03 27.02
N ALA A 88 18.42 -12.27 27.08
CA ALA A 88 17.00 -12.58 27.03
C ALA A 88 16.17 -11.88 28.13
N PRO A 89 16.60 -11.81 29.41
CA PRO A 89 15.86 -11.08 30.45
C PRO A 89 15.67 -9.59 30.13
N THR A 90 16.67 -8.96 29.50
CA THR A 90 16.61 -7.55 29.11
C THR A 90 15.60 -7.35 27.99
N LEU A 91 15.61 -8.22 26.98
CA LEU A 91 14.64 -8.20 25.89
C LEU A 91 13.20 -8.41 26.41
N LEU A 92 13.00 -9.40 27.28
CA LEU A 92 11.69 -9.72 27.85
C LEU A 92 11.11 -8.52 28.60
N ALA A 93 11.94 -7.81 29.37
CA ALA A 93 11.53 -6.59 30.06
C ALA A 93 11.04 -5.51 29.09
N GLN A 94 11.69 -5.38 27.94
CA GLN A 94 11.31 -4.40 26.91
C GLN A 94 10.05 -4.81 26.14
N LEU A 95 9.79 -6.11 26.02
CA LEU A 95 8.55 -6.66 25.46
C LEU A 95 7.37 -6.65 26.46
N GLY A 96 7.56 -6.17 27.69
CA GLY A 96 6.54 -6.20 28.74
C GLY A 96 6.29 -7.60 29.32
N LEU A 97 7.26 -8.51 29.21
CA LEU A 97 7.19 -9.89 29.68
C LEU A 97 8.01 -10.10 30.96
N GLU A 98 7.70 -11.17 31.69
CA GLU A 98 8.43 -11.57 32.89
C GLU A 98 9.86 -12.02 32.56
N LYS A 99 10.85 -11.40 33.21
CA LYS A 99 12.29 -11.61 32.98
C LYS A 99 12.77 -13.06 33.19
N ASN A 100 12.07 -13.83 34.03
CA ASN A 100 12.45 -15.20 34.42
C ASN A 100 11.78 -16.28 33.57
N LYS A 101 10.96 -15.90 32.59
CA LYS A 101 10.31 -16.86 31.67
C LYS A 101 11.18 -17.08 30.43
N PRO A 102 11.06 -18.24 29.76
CA PRO A 102 11.71 -18.45 28.48
C PRO A 102 11.15 -17.47 27.44
N VAL A 103 11.99 -17.07 26.48
CA VAL A 103 11.57 -16.25 25.34
C VAL A 103 10.49 -17.00 24.56
N PRO A 104 9.35 -16.37 24.24
CA PRO A 104 8.27 -17.08 23.56
C PRO A 104 8.66 -17.60 22.18
N GLY A 105 8.30 -18.85 21.90
CA GLY A 105 8.61 -19.53 20.64
C GLY A 105 10.06 -20.01 20.57
N TYR A 106 10.55 -20.17 19.35
CA TYR A 106 11.94 -20.55 19.07
C TYR A 106 12.69 -19.30 18.56
N PRO A 107 13.40 -18.55 19.44
CA PRO A 107 14.06 -17.31 19.06
C PRO A 107 15.12 -17.57 17.99
N GLN A 108 15.08 -16.77 16.93
CA GLN A 108 16.00 -16.81 15.80
C GLN A 108 16.97 -15.63 15.86
N LEU A 109 16.48 -14.45 16.26
CA LEU A 109 17.27 -13.23 16.39
C LEU A 109 16.79 -12.41 17.59
N MET A 110 17.73 -11.94 18.41
CA MET A 110 17.48 -11.04 19.54
C MET A 110 18.54 -9.95 19.54
N ARG A 111 18.14 -8.68 19.40
CA ARG A 111 19.09 -7.56 19.39
C ARG A 111 18.43 -6.20 19.65
N PRO A 112 19.19 -5.20 20.09
CA PRO A 112 18.82 -3.80 19.88
C PRO A 112 19.02 -3.41 18.41
N CYS A 113 18.18 -2.51 17.91
CA CYS A 113 18.26 -1.91 16.59
C CYS A 113 17.76 -0.46 16.60
N ASP A 114 18.02 0.26 15.52
CA ASP A 114 17.47 1.59 15.29
C ASP A 114 16.37 1.49 14.23
N ILE A 115 15.20 2.06 14.54
CA ILE A 115 14.10 2.23 13.60
C ILE A 115 13.74 3.72 13.60
N ASP A 116 14.06 4.39 12.50
CA ASP A 116 13.73 5.81 12.28
C ASP A 116 14.31 6.73 13.38
N GLY A 117 15.57 6.47 13.76
CA GLY A 117 16.30 7.24 14.78
C GLY A 117 15.88 6.92 16.22
N LYS A 118 15.09 5.85 16.42
CA LYS A 118 14.62 5.41 17.74
C LYS A 118 15.16 4.02 18.05
N LEU A 119 15.70 3.87 19.26
CA LEU A 119 16.11 2.57 19.75
C LEU A 119 14.90 1.65 19.92
N ALA A 120 14.98 0.49 19.29
CA ALA A 120 14.02 -0.59 19.38
C ALA A 120 14.71 -1.91 19.73
N TYR A 121 13.95 -2.82 20.31
CA TYR A 121 14.37 -4.16 20.67
C TYR A 121 13.65 -5.15 19.75
N HIS A 122 14.45 -5.87 18.97
CA HIS A 122 14.03 -6.76 17.91
C HIS A 122 14.08 -8.20 18.41
N LEU A 123 12.93 -8.88 18.36
CA LEU A 123 12.81 -10.32 18.51
C LEU A 123 12.25 -10.96 17.24
N THR A 124 13.03 -11.74 16.51
CA THR A 124 12.48 -12.68 15.51
C THR A 124 12.36 -14.05 16.16
N THR A 125 11.16 -14.62 16.15
CA THR A 125 10.87 -15.92 16.76
C THR A 125 9.94 -16.74 15.89
N PHE A 126 10.09 -18.07 15.94
CA PHE A 126 9.17 -19.01 15.28
C PHE A 126 8.17 -19.56 16.30
N PHE A 127 6.89 -19.50 15.95
CA PHE A 127 5.83 -20.18 16.69
C PHE A 127 5.36 -21.43 15.95
N GLU A 128 5.27 -22.55 16.66
CA GLU A 128 4.70 -23.77 16.12
C GLU A 128 3.26 -23.51 15.63
N LYS A 129 2.93 -24.00 14.42
CA LYS A 129 1.64 -23.78 13.73
C LYS A 129 1.32 -22.31 13.36
N GLY A 130 2.17 -21.34 13.74
CA GLY A 130 2.04 -19.92 13.42
C GLY A 130 2.97 -19.49 12.29
N GLY A 131 4.26 -19.81 12.40
CA GLY A 131 5.32 -19.33 11.50
C GLY A 131 6.28 -18.36 12.20
N ILE A 132 7.15 -17.73 11.40
CA ILE A 132 8.10 -16.72 11.87
C ILE A 132 7.35 -15.38 12.04
N VAL A 133 7.64 -14.69 13.14
CA VAL A 133 7.21 -13.32 13.40
C VAL A 133 8.39 -12.53 13.94
N THR A 134 8.46 -11.28 13.56
CA THR A 134 9.38 -10.30 14.12
C THR A 134 8.59 -9.31 14.96
N VAL A 135 9.07 -9.05 16.17
CA VAL A 135 8.46 -8.18 17.17
C VAL A 135 9.43 -7.06 17.49
N PHE A 136 8.93 -5.83 17.47
CA PHE A 136 9.69 -4.64 17.85
C PHE A 136 9.05 -3.95 19.04
N ALA A 137 9.85 -3.71 20.08
CA ALA A 137 9.49 -2.87 21.22
C ALA A 137 10.38 -1.63 21.24
N PHE A 138 9.80 -0.43 21.30
CA PHE A 138 10.58 0.80 21.39
C PHE A 138 10.98 1.06 22.85
N GLU A 139 12.22 1.51 23.06
CA GLU A 139 12.70 1.87 24.38
C GLU A 139 11.94 3.08 24.95
N GLN A 140 11.81 4.11 24.12
CA GLN A 140 11.09 5.33 24.45
C GLN A 140 9.59 5.17 24.15
N PRO A 141 8.70 5.82 24.92
CA PRO A 141 7.28 5.82 24.62
C PRO A 141 7.00 6.35 23.21
N VAL A 142 6.34 5.54 22.39
CA VAL A 142 5.84 5.95 21.08
C VAL A 142 4.32 5.94 21.09
N HIS A 143 3.71 6.92 20.44
CA HIS A 143 2.26 6.97 20.28
C HIS A 143 1.86 6.27 18.98
N LEU A 144 1.55 4.98 19.09
CA LEU A 144 0.99 4.19 18.01
C LEU A 144 -0.38 3.67 18.43
N LYS A 145 -1.39 3.84 17.57
CA LYS A 145 -2.71 3.23 17.77
C LYS A 145 -2.65 1.77 17.33
N GLU A 146 -3.44 0.92 17.97
CA GLU A 146 -3.65 -0.43 17.47
C GLU A 146 -4.23 -0.39 16.07
N ASP A 147 -3.58 -1.08 15.15
CA ASP A 147 -3.94 -1.14 13.75
C ASP A 147 -3.30 -2.38 13.11
N GLN A 148 -3.76 -2.77 11.93
CA GLN A 148 -3.22 -3.90 11.20
C GLN A 148 -3.36 -3.71 9.70
N GLY A 149 -2.46 -4.34 8.95
CA GLY A 149 -2.54 -4.25 7.50
C GLY A 149 -1.60 -5.19 6.78
N TRP A 150 -1.46 -4.91 5.49
CA TRP A 150 -0.56 -5.62 4.60
C TRP A 150 0.16 -4.59 3.73
N TRP A 151 1.49 -4.64 3.71
CA TRP A 151 2.33 -3.72 2.96
C TRP A 151 3.64 -4.41 2.60
N GLY A 152 4.18 -4.18 1.39
CA GLY A 152 5.48 -4.73 1.01
C GLY A 152 5.57 -6.27 1.10
N ASN A 153 4.48 -6.98 0.78
CA ASN A 153 4.35 -8.44 0.87
C ASN A 153 4.43 -9.03 2.30
N VAL A 154 4.34 -8.21 3.34
CA VAL A 154 4.25 -8.68 4.72
C VAL A 154 2.97 -8.17 5.38
N HIS A 155 2.47 -8.95 6.33
CA HIS A 155 1.45 -8.50 7.26
C HIS A 155 2.11 -7.80 8.44
N TRP A 156 1.46 -6.75 8.91
CA TRP A 156 1.88 -6.03 10.09
C TRP A 156 0.69 -5.82 11.02
N GLN A 157 0.99 -5.71 12.32
CA GLN A 157 0.01 -5.40 13.35
C GLN A 157 0.68 -4.61 14.47
N VAL A 158 0.05 -3.54 14.92
CA VAL A 158 0.38 -2.83 16.16
C VAL A 158 -0.55 -3.34 17.25
N VAL A 159 0.02 -3.82 18.35
CA VAL A 159 -0.73 -4.32 19.51
C VAL A 159 -0.27 -3.61 20.78
N THR A 160 -1.15 -3.47 21.75
CA THR A 160 -0.76 -3.06 23.09
C THR A 160 -0.14 -4.25 23.82
N GLY A 161 1.13 -4.11 24.24
CA GLY A 161 1.82 -5.08 25.08
C GLY A 161 1.26 -5.13 26.50
N ARG A 162 1.67 -6.13 27.28
CA ARG A 162 1.15 -6.34 28.65
C ARG A 162 1.44 -5.20 29.62
N ASP A 163 2.47 -4.42 29.34
CA ASP A 163 2.86 -3.22 30.10
C ASP A 163 2.22 -1.93 29.57
N GLY A 164 1.31 -2.03 28.59
CA GLY A 164 0.63 -0.89 27.97
C GLY A 164 1.41 -0.21 26.86
N ARG A 165 2.65 -0.63 26.55
CA ARG A 165 3.45 -0.06 25.46
C ARG A 165 3.07 -0.69 24.12
N PRO A 166 3.06 0.07 23.02
CA PRO A 166 2.79 -0.50 21.71
C PRO A 166 3.95 -1.38 21.24
N LEU A 167 3.61 -2.53 20.66
CA LEU A 167 4.51 -3.45 20.00
C LEU A 167 4.15 -3.52 18.52
N ILE A 168 5.16 -3.57 17.65
CA ILE A 168 4.97 -3.80 16.21
C ILE A 168 5.30 -5.26 15.91
N LEU A 169 4.33 -5.98 15.34
CA LEU A 169 4.45 -7.35 14.87
C LEU A 169 4.50 -7.35 13.35
N VAL A 170 5.49 -8.05 12.77
CA VAL A 170 5.67 -8.19 11.31
C VAL A 170 5.85 -9.66 10.97
N ALA A 171 5.11 -10.15 9.97
CA ALA A 171 5.24 -11.53 9.50
C ALA A 171 4.77 -11.70 8.05
N GLU A 172 5.33 -12.67 7.34
CA GLU A 172 4.86 -13.06 6.00
C GLU A 172 3.45 -13.68 6.02
N LYS A 173 3.07 -14.33 7.13
CA LYS A 173 1.79 -15.04 7.26
C LYS A 173 0.91 -14.38 8.32
N LYS A 174 -0.31 -14.01 7.94
CA LYS A 174 -1.31 -13.45 8.87
C LYS A 174 -1.56 -14.35 10.10
N LYS A 175 -1.49 -15.68 9.92
CA LYS A 175 -1.63 -16.65 11.02
C LYS A 175 -0.52 -16.51 12.07
N ALA A 176 0.70 -16.17 11.68
CA ALA A 176 1.82 -15.94 12.61
C ALA A 176 1.52 -14.76 13.54
N LEU A 177 0.99 -13.65 12.99
CA LEU A 177 0.57 -12.49 13.78
C LEU A 177 -0.51 -12.85 14.79
N ALA A 178 -1.52 -13.64 14.40
CA ALA A 178 -2.59 -14.05 15.31
C ALA A 178 -2.09 -14.88 16.50
N VAL A 179 -1.10 -15.75 16.28
CA VAL A 179 -0.48 -16.53 17.36
C VAL A 179 0.38 -15.63 18.25
N ALA A 180 1.22 -14.79 17.64
CA ALA A 180 2.09 -13.85 18.35
C ALA A 180 1.28 -12.87 19.22
N ASN A 181 0.20 -12.30 18.66
CA ASN A 181 -0.68 -11.38 19.37
C ASN A 181 -1.17 -11.99 20.69
N ARG A 182 -1.67 -13.24 20.68
CA ARG A 182 -2.11 -13.92 21.91
C ARG A 182 -1.00 -14.05 22.96
N VAL A 183 0.24 -14.18 22.55
CA VAL A 183 1.38 -14.29 23.46
C VAL A 183 1.72 -12.93 24.06
N PHE A 184 1.77 -11.88 23.23
CA PHE A 184 2.31 -10.58 23.62
C PHE A 184 1.27 -9.59 24.16
N SER A 185 -0.02 -9.71 23.81
CA SER A 185 -1.07 -8.77 24.26
C SER A 185 -1.95 -9.27 25.39
N LEU A 186 -2.13 -10.59 25.56
CA LEU A 186 -2.96 -11.13 26.64
C LEU A 186 -2.23 -10.98 27.99
N PRO A 187 -2.92 -10.52 29.06
CA PRO A 187 -2.38 -10.60 30.41
C PRO A 187 -2.10 -12.07 30.78
N PRO A 188 -1.14 -12.35 31.68
CA PRO A 188 -0.96 -13.71 32.17
C PRO A 188 -2.26 -14.19 32.82
N ALA A 189 -2.71 -15.39 32.45
CA ALA A 189 -3.76 -16.11 33.17
C ALA A 189 -3.31 -16.51 34.57
#